data_AF-A0A954L4Y1-F1
#
_entry.id   AF-A0A954L4Y1-F1
#
_cell.length_a   1.000
_cell.length_b   1.000
_cell.length_c   1.000
_cell.angle_alpha   90.00
_cell.angle_beta   90.00
_cell.angle_gamma   90.00
#
_symmetry.space_group_name_H-M   'P 1'
#
loop_
_entity.id
_entity.type
_entity.pdbx_description
1 polymer ?
#
loop_
_entity_poly.entity_id
_entity_poly.type
_entity_poly.pdbx_seq_one_letter_code
_entity_poly.pdbx_strand_id
1 'polypeptide(L)'
;MKRDASIWIGLFVVAAIWIAIRLISGSMGGAYVQEIAGQQSVATYNDYVAGTAEFSWSHTLGIWVAALLTLAILSFVYRDNPFYKLAEAIIVGVSAAYWMVVAFWTVLIPNLFGKLAPEWIQSWAMPG
;
A
#
# COMPACT_ATOMS: atom_id res chain seq x y z
N MET A 1 -36.93 -26.59 -14.36
CA MET A 1 -35.62 -25.95 -14.58
C MET A 1 -35.44 -24.58 -13.89
N LYS A 2 -36.47 -23.94 -13.28
CA LYS A 2 -36.35 -22.57 -12.72
C LYS A 2 -36.18 -22.49 -11.19
N ARG A 3 -36.48 -23.56 -10.44
CA ARG A 3 -36.46 -23.53 -8.96
C ARG A 3 -35.05 -23.40 -8.40
N ASP A 4 -34.07 -24.06 -9.01
CA ASP A 4 -32.68 -24.03 -8.54
C ASP A 4 -32.06 -22.65 -8.76
N ALA A 5 -32.30 -22.02 -9.91
CA ALA A 5 -31.86 -20.65 -10.19
C ALA A 5 -32.47 -19.62 -9.23
N SER A 6 -33.74 -19.77 -8.86
CA SER A 6 -34.40 -18.88 -7.88
C SER A 6 -33.83 -19.02 -6.47
N ILE A 7 -33.42 -20.22 -6.06
CA ILE A 7 -32.74 -20.45 -4.78
C ILE A 7 -31.37 -19.76 -4.76
N TRP A 8 -30.58 -19.94 -5.82
CA TRP A 8 -29.28 -19.29 -5.95
C TRP A 8 -29.39 -17.77 -5.96
N ILE A 9 -30.35 -17.20 -6.70
CA ILE A 9 -30.59 -15.76 -6.74
C ILE A 9 -30.96 -15.22 -5.35
N GLY A 10 -31.84 -15.92 -4.61
CA GLY A 10 -32.18 -15.56 -3.23
C GLY A 10 -30.96 -15.55 -2.31
N LEU A 11 -30.08 -16.55 -2.44
CA LEU A 11 -28.85 -16.65 -1.67
C LEU A 11 -27.87 -15.50 -2.01
N PHE A 12 -27.70 -15.18 -3.29
CA PHE A 12 -26.90 -14.03 -3.73
C PHE A 12 -27.45 -12.69 -3.21
N VAL A 13 -28.77 -12.51 -3.19
CA VAL A 13 -29.39 -11.30 -2.65
C VAL A 13 -29.19 -11.18 -1.15
N VAL A 14 -29.35 -12.28 -0.40
CA VAL A 14 -29.06 -12.30 1.05
C VAL A 14 -27.59 -12.03 1.31
N ALA A 15 -26.69 -12.63 0.54
CA ALA A 15 -25.25 -12.36 0.64
C ALA A 15 -24.91 -10.90 0.30
N ALA A 16 -25.54 -10.32 -0.72
CA ALA A 16 -25.35 -8.91 -1.08
C ALA A 16 -25.88 -7.97 0.01
N ILE A 17 -27.04 -8.26 0.61
CA ILE A 17 -27.59 -7.50 1.74
C ILE A 17 -26.67 -7.63 2.95
N TRP A 18 -26.16 -8.83 3.23
CA TRP A 18 -25.22 -9.07 4.33
C TRP A 18 -23.90 -8.32 4.13
N ILE A 19 -23.36 -8.31 2.91
CA ILE A 19 -22.18 -7.51 2.55
C ILE A 19 -22.47 -6.01 2.69
N ALA A 20 -23.62 -5.53 2.20
CA ALA A 20 -24.00 -4.13 2.31
C ALA A 20 -24.13 -3.67 3.78
N ILE A 21 -24.74 -4.49 4.64
CA ILE A 21 -24.80 -4.24 6.08
C ILE A 21 -23.39 -4.21 6.66
N ARG A 22 -22.52 -5.16 6.30
CA ARG A 22 -21.15 -5.22 6.81
C ARG A 22 -20.29 -4.03 6.38
N LEU A 23 -20.49 -3.54 5.16
CA LEU A 23 -19.84 -2.33 4.65
C LEU A 23 -20.26 -1.07 5.41
N ILE A 24 -21.52 -1.00 5.85
CA ILE A 24 -22.04 0.14 6.62
C ILE A 24 -21.70 0.02 8.11
N SER A 25 -21.69 -1.19 8.65
CA SER A 25 -21.61 -1.46 10.08
C SER A 25 -20.23 -1.84 10.59
N GLY A 26 -19.22 -2.01 9.73
CA GLY A 26 -17.93 -2.56 10.16
C GLY A 26 -16.76 -1.93 9.45
N SER A 27 -15.80 -1.42 10.24
CA SER A 27 -14.38 -1.80 10.25
C SER A 27 -13.55 -1.82 8.95
N MET A 28 -14.16 -1.74 7.78
CA MET A 28 -13.61 -2.16 6.51
C MET A 28 -13.23 -0.90 5.75
N GLY A 29 -11.94 -0.62 5.74
CA GLY A 29 -11.36 0.54 5.05
C GLY A 29 -10.69 1.56 5.97
N GLY A 30 -10.64 1.31 7.28
CA GLY A 30 -9.88 2.09 8.25
C GLY A 30 -8.78 1.25 8.90
N ALA A 31 -7.56 1.76 8.94
CA ALA A 31 -6.49 1.18 9.73
C ALA A 31 -6.50 1.77 11.14
N TYR A 32 -6.45 0.90 12.14
CA TYR A 32 -6.35 1.29 13.54
C TYR A 32 -4.97 0.91 14.05
N VAL A 33 -4.40 1.77 14.89
CA VAL A 33 -3.09 1.54 15.50
C VAL A 33 -3.26 1.68 17.01
N GLN A 34 -2.69 0.74 17.75
CA GLN A 34 -2.63 0.78 19.19
C GLN A 34 -1.18 0.93 19.61
N GLU A 35 -0.94 1.78 20.59
CA GLU A 35 0.38 1.91 21.21
C GLU A 35 0.50 0.86 22.33
N ILE A 36 1.31 -0.16 22.09
CA ILE A 36 1.65 -1.17 23.09
C ILE A 36 3.11 -0.94 23.47
N ALA A 37 3.36 -0.53 24.71
CA ALA A 37 4.71 -0.32 25.25
C ALA A 37 5.61 0.61 24.41
N GLY A 38 5.05 1.69 23.85
CA GLY A 38 5.79 2.67 23.04
C GLY A 38 6.00 2.29 21.57
N GLN A 39 5.46 1.15 21.12
CA GLN A 39 5.47 0.75 19.71
C GLN A 39 4.06 0.76 19.12
N GLN A 40 3.94 1.35 17.93
CA GLN A 40 2.72 1.34 17.14
C GLN A 40 2.49 -0.05 16.54
N SER A 41 1.49 -0.77 17.05
CA SER A 41 1.07 -2.07 16.53
C SER A 41 -0.25 -1.95 15.78
N VAL A 42 -0.44 -2.77 14.74
CA VAL A 42 -1.68 -2.82 13.98
C VAL A 42 -2.79 -3.34 14.89
N ALA A 43 -3.88 -2.57 15.03
CA ALA A 43 -4.99 -2.85 15.92
C ALA A 43 -6.28 -3.14 15.13
N THR A 44 -7.21 -3.85 15.75
CA THR A 44 -8.50 -4.20 15.13
C THR A 44 -9.57 -3.18 15.49
N TYR A 45 -10.66 -3.14 14.73
CA TYR A 45 -11.84 -2.32 15.05
C TYR A 45 -12.40 -2.55 16.47
N ASN A 46 -12.30 -3.78 16.99
CA ASN A 46 -12.73 -4.07 18.36
C ASN A 46 -11.89 -3.31 19.41
N ASP A 47 -10.60 -3.08 19.13
CA ASP A 47 -9.68 -2.34 20.01
C ASP A 47 -9.91 -0.83 19.91
N TYR A 48 -10.37 -0.36 18.75
CA TYR A 48 -10.86 1.02 18.57
C TYR A 48 -12.12 1.28 19.40
N VAL A 49 -13.09 0.36 19.38
CA VAL A 49 -14.32 0.47 20.20
C VAL A 49 -14.00 0.34 21.70
N ALA A 50 -12.97 -0.42 22.06
CA ALA A 50 -12.47 -0.51 23.44
C ALA A 50 -11.74 0.75 23.92
N GLY A 51 -11.53 1.75 23.05
CA GLY A 51 -10.85 3.02 23.38
C GLY A 51 -9.33 2.89 23.51
N THR A 52 -8.74 1.76 23.10
CA THR A 52 -7.31 1.50 23.20
C THR A 52 -6.56 1.67 21.88
N ALA A 53 -7.27 1.84 20.76
CA ALA A 53 -6.68 2.06 19.45
C ALA A 53 -7.16 3.39 18.84
N GLU A 54 -6.26 4.05 18.13
CA GLU A 54 -6.52 5.29 17.41
C GLU A 54 -6.68 5.01 15.91
N PHE A 55 -7.49 5.85 15.25
CA PHE A 55 -7.62 5.82 13.81
C PHE A 55 -6.38 6.43 13.15
N SER A 56 -5.67 5.65 12.34
CA SER A 56 -4.47 6.11 11.65
C SER A 56 -4.79 6.52 10.21
N TRP A 57 -4.69 7.82 9.95
CA TRP A 57 -4.87 8.38 8.60
C TRP A 57 -3.82 7.87 7.60
N SER A 58 -2.55 7.77 8.01
CA SER A 58 -1.45 7.36 7.13
C SER A 58 -1.62 5.92 6.65
N HIS A 59 -1.91 4.99 7.58
CA HIS A 59 -2.14 3.59 7.25
C HIS A 59 -3.40 3.40 6.41
N THR A 60 -4.47 4.14 6.72
CA THR A 60 -5.72 4.09 5.94
C THR A 60 -5.49 4.53 4.50
N LEU A 61 -4.83 5.66 4.28
CA LEU A 61 -4.50 6.13 2.94
C LEU A 61 -3.59 5.14 2.20
N GLY A 62 -2.60 4.55 2.88
CA GLY A 62 -1.73 3.53 2.31
C GLY A 62 -2.50 2.30 1.81
N ILE A 63 -3.48 1.81 2.59
CA ILE A 63 -4.32 0.67 2.19
C ILE A 63 -5.14 1.01 0.94
N TRP A 64 -5.75 2.20 0.88
CA TRP A 64 -6.52 2.61 -0.30
C TRP A 64 -5.65 2.79 -1.54
N VAL A 65 -4.47 3.38 -1.39
CA VAL A 65 -3.49 3.49 -2.48
C VAL A 65 -3.08 2.11 -2.98
N ALA A 66 -2.76 1.17 -2.06
CA ALA A 66 -2.39 -0.19 -2.42
C ALA A 66 -3.54 -0.94 -3.12
N ALA A 67 -4.77 -0.80 -2.62
CA ALA A 67 -5.96 -1.38 -3.23
C ALA A 67 -6.19 -0.84 -4.67
N LEU A 68 -6.08 0.48 -4.86
CA LEU A 68 -6.23 1.11 -6.17
C LEU A 68 -5.11 0.70 -7.13
N LEU A 69 -3.86 0.60 -6.67
CA LEU A 69 -2.75 0.12 -7.50
C LEU A 69 -2.98 -1.34 -7.92
N THR A 70 -3.46 -2.18 -7.01
CA THR A 70 -3.78 -3.59 -7.30
C THR A 70 -4.88 -3.69 -8.36
N LEU A 71 -5.96 -2.91 -8.22
CA LEU A 71 -7.00 -2.83 -9.23
C LEU A 71 -6.50 -2.26 -10.56
N ALA A 72 -5.62 -1.25 -10.53
CA ALA A 72 -5.02 -0.66 -11.72
C ALA A 72 -4.18 -1.67 -12.50
N ILE A 73 -3.42 -2.53 -11.81
CA ILE A 73 -2.67 -3.63 -12.43
C ILE A 73 -3.63 -4.66 -13.02
N LEU A 74 -4.66 -5.08 -12.28
CA LEU A 74 -5.66 -6.05 -12.75
C LEU A 74 -6.53 -5.51 -13.90
N SER A 75 -6.57 -4.20 -14.12
CA SER A 75 -7.22 -3.57 -15.26
C SER A 75 -6.57 -3.90 -16.61
N PHE A 76 -5.46 -4.65 -16.65
CA PHE A 76 -4.86 -5.12 -17.91
C PHE A 76 -5.85 -5.93 -18.78
N VAL A 77 -6.83 -6.61 -18.17
CA VAL A 77 -7.86 -7.39 -18.88
C VAL A 77 -8.89 -6.48 -19.57
N TYR A 78 -9.08 -5.27 -19.06
CA TYR A 78 -10.01 -4.27 -19.61
C TYR A 78 -9.22 -3.29 -20.48
N ARG A 79 -9.02 -3.66 -21.74
CA ARG A 79 -8.57 -2.84 -22.90
C ARG A 79 -8.05 -1.42 -22.57
N ASP A 80 -6.76 -1.15 -22.84
CA ASP A 80 -6.10 0.17 -22.91
C ASP A 80 -6.66 1.27 -21.99
N ASN A 81 -6.74 1.01 -20.68
CA ASN A 81 -7.20 2.00 -19.70
C ASN A 81 -6.00 2.89 -19.22
N PRO A 82 -6.11 4.24 -19.18
CA PRO A 82 -5.06 5.12 -18.66
C PRO A 82 -4.53 4.74 -17.26
N PHE A 83 -5.37 4.12 -16.41
CA PHE A 83 -4.94 3.65 -15.08
C PHE A 83 -3.85 2.56 -15.15
N TYR A 84 -3.91 1.67 -16.15
CA TYR A 84 -2.90 0.63 -16.33
C TYR A 84 -1.55 1.23 -16.74
N LYS A 85 -1.55 2.17 -17.70
CA LYS A 85 -0.32 2.86 -18.15
C LYS A 85 0.35 3.66 -17.03
N LEU A 86 -0.45 4.25 -16.13
CA LEU A 86 0.09 4.91 -14.93
C LEU A 86 0.74 3.91 -13.98
N ALA A 87 0.07 2.79 -13.68
CA ALA A 87 0.63 1.76 -12.81
C ALA A 87 1.93 1.17 -13.38
N GLU A 88 1.99 0.92 -14.69
CA GLU A 88 3.18 0.48 -15.40
C GLU A 88 4.33 1.50 -15.28
N ALA A 89 4.05 2.78 -15.53
CA ALA A 89 5.04 3.85 -15.41
C ALA A 89 5.56 4.01 -13.96
N ILE A 90 4.70 3.86 -12.96
CA ILE A 90 5.08 3.89 -11.55
C ILE A 90 6.03 2.71 -11.24
N ILE A 91 5.69 1.49 -11.64
CA ILE A 91 6.49 0.30 -11.34
C ILE A 91 7.87 0.38 -12.00
N VAL A 92 7.92 0.76 -13.29
CA VAL A 92 9.18 0.91 -14.02
C VAL A 92 9.99 2.09 -13.47
N GLY A 93 9.33 3.20 -13.15
CA GLY A 93 9.96 4.39 -12.56
C GLY A 93 10.60 4.12 -11.19
N VAL A 94 9.90 3.41 -10.30
CA VAL A 94 10.43 3.01 -8.98
C VAL A 94 11.63 2.08 -9.14
N SER A 95 11.58 1.16 -10.10
CA SER A 95 12.69 0.24 -10.39
C SER A 95 13.93 0.99 -10.90
N ALA A 96 13.74 1.96 -11.79
CA ALA A 96 14.83 2.81 -12.29
C ALA A 96 15.40 3.73 -11.20
N ALA A 97 14.54 4.31 -10.36
CA ALA A 97 14.95 5.16 -9.24
C ALA A 97 15.80 4.39 -8.21
N TYR A 98 15.39 3.16 -7.87
CA TYR A 98 16.17 2.30 -6.98
C TYR A 98 17.58 2.07 -7.52
N TRP A 99 17.70 1.68 -8.79
CA TRP A 99 18.99 1.49 -9.45
C TRP A 99 19.84 2.75 -9.47
N MET A 100 19.23 3.91 -9.72
CA MET A 100 19.92 5.20 -9.70
C MET A 100 20.48 5.54 -8.31
N VAL A 101 19.69 5.34 -7.25
CA VAL A 101 20.14 5.59 -5.86
C VAL A 101 21.27 4.64 -5.48
N VAL A 102 21.14 3.36 -5.80
CA VAL A 102 22.21 2.37 -5.54
C VAL A 102 23.48 2.75 -6.30
N ALA A 103 23.38 3.08 -7.59
CA ALA A 103 24.53 3.50 -8.39
C ALA A 103 25.16 4.80 -7.85
N PHE A 104 24.35 5.72 -7.33
CA PHE A 104 24.83 6.95 -6.70
C PHE A 104 25.76 6.64 -5.52
N TRP A 105 25.29 5.81 -4.58
CA TRP A 105 26.07 5.46 -3.38
C TRP A 105 27.24 4.51 -3.66
N THR A 106 27.10 3.56 -4.59
CA THR A 106 28.09 2.50 -4.81
C THR A 106 29.13 2.83 -5.89
N VAL A 107 28.78 3.68 -6.86
CA VAL A 107 29.66 3.99 -8.00
C VAL A 107 30.06 5.46 -7.98
N LEU A 108 29.09 6.37 -7.88
CA LEU A 108 29.33 7.81 -8.03
C LEU A 108 30.11 8.37 -6.84
N ILE A 109 29.72 8.05 -5.61
CA ILE A 109 30.42 8.51 -4.40
C ILE A 109 31.88 8.03 -4.36
N PRO A 110 32.22 6.74 -4.46
CA PRO A 110 33.61 6.31 -4.32
C PRO A 110 34.49 6.67 -5.54
N ASN A 111 33.97 6.58 -6.77
CA ASN A 111 34.82 6.73 -7.97
C ASN A 111 35.01 8.17 -8.42
N LEU A 112 33.98 9.02 -8.29
CA LEU A 112 34.07 10.44 -8.67
C LEU A 112 34.42 11.27 -7.45
N PHE A 113 33.51 11.32 -6.49
CA PHE A 113 33.66 12.22 -5.34
C PHE A 113 34.85 11.79 -4.47
N GLY A 114 35.02 10.49 -4.19
CA GLY A 114 36.11 9.97 -3.34
C GLY A 114 37.50 10.26 -3.88
N LYS A 115 37.65 10.46 -5.20
CA LYS A 115 38.91 10.85 -5.85
C LYS A 115 39.08 12.36 -5.97
N LEU A 116 37.99 13.12 -6.08
CA LEU A 116 37.99 14.57 -6.31
C LEU A 116 38.02 15.39 -5.01
N ALA A 117 37.39 14.93 -3.93
CA ALA A 117 37.28 15.66 -2.67
C ALA A 117 37.22 14.72 -1.44
N PRO A 118 38.33 14.04 -1.10
CA PRO A 118 38.35 12.97 -0.09
C PRO A 118 37.94 13.44 1.32
N GLU A 119 38.40 14.61 1.77
CA GLU A 119 38.13 15.11 3.14
C GLU A 119 36.65 15.42 3.37
N TRP A 120 35.94 15.95 2.37
CA TRP A 120 34.52 16.30 2.49
C TRP A 120 33.63 15.07 2.62
N ILE A 121 33.94 14.00 1.90
CA ILE A 121 33.10 12.79 1.82
C ILE A 121 33.30 11.90 3.04
N GLN A 122 34.52 11.84 3.58
CA GLN A 122 34.81 11.10 4.82
C GLN A 122 34.05 11.68 6.02
N SER A 123 33.78 12.99 6.04
CA SER A 123 33.09 13.64 7.15
C SER A 123 31.63 13.24 7.34
N TRP A 124 30.95 12.77 6.29
CA TRP A 124 29.51 12.51 6.33
C TRP A 124 29.08 11.22 5.61
N ALA A 125 29.66 10.91 4.45
CA ALA A 125 29.22 9.79 3.62
C ALA A 125 29.98 8.48 3.89
N MET A 126 31.23 8.55 4.37
CA MET A 126 32.03 7.38 4.75
C MET A 126 32.85 7.68 6.02
N PRO A 127 32.22 7.73 7.22
CA PRO A 127 32.94 7.92 8.46
C PRO A 127 33.73 6.65 8.81
N GLY A 128 35.03 6.70 8.54
CA GLY A 128 36.03 5.68 8.86
C GLY A 128 37.42 6.29 8.83
#